data_AF-A0A7D9JPP8-F1
#
_entry.id   AF-A0A7D9JPP8-F1
#
_cell.length_a   1.000
_cell.length_b   1.000
_cell.length_c   1.000
_cell.angle_alpha   90.00
_cell.angle_beta   90.00
_cell.angle_gamma   90.00
#
_symmetry.space_group_name_H-M   'P 1'
#
loop_
_entity.id
_entity.type
_entity.pdbx_description
1 polymer ?
#
loop_
_entity_poly.entity_id
_entity_poly.type
_entity_poly.pdbx_seq_one_letter_code
_entity_poly.pdbx_strand_id
1 'polypeptide(L)'
;MVLDTSKTKMVWHIQDQNGVGYFQDQNGVGCIQNQNGVGFIQNQNGFGRIQHQNGVGYIQNQNGVGYIQNQNGVGFIQNQNGVGYIQNQNGVGYIQNQNGVGYIQNQNGVGFIQNQNGVGYIQNQNGVGYIQNQNGVGYIQNQNGVGYIQNQNGVGYIQNQNGVGSIQNQNGVCASKTKMVLDTSKTKMVFAHPKLKWCWRTQDQNGVGCIQNQNGIGHI
;
A
#
# COMPACT_ATOMS: atom_id res chain seq x y z
N MET A 1 10.78 13.23 45.03
CA MET A 1 11.53 13.05 43.77
C MET A 1 10.49 13.06 42.66
N VAL A 2 10.36 14.16 41.93
CA VAL A 2 9.39 14.28 40.83
C VAL A 2 10.04 13.65 39.60
N LEU A 3 9.52 12.50 39.17
CA LEU A 3 9.93 11.91 37.90
C LEU A 3 9.32 12.75 36.77
N ASP A 4 10.18 13.45 36.03
CA ASP A 4 9.82 14.12 34.79
C ASP A 4 9.54 13.06 33.72
N THR A 5 8.27 12.71 33.54
CA THR A 5 7.81 11.73 32.55
C THR A 5 7.74 12.30 31.12
N SER A 6 8.08 13.58 30.91
CA SER A 6 8.08 14.20 29.57
C SER A 6 9.09 13.57 28.60
N LYS A 7 10.02 12.76 29.12
CA LYS A 7 11.08 12.06 28.35
C LYS A 7 10.95 10.55 28.29
N THR A 8 9.99 9.94 29.02
CA THR A 8 9.80 8.48 29.02
C THR A 8 8.74 8.09 28.00
N LYS A 9 9.16 7.43 26.91
CA LYS A 9 8.23 6.75 26.00
C LYS A 9 7.58 5.59 26.76
N MET A 10 6.27 5.68 27.01
CA MET A 10 5.50 4.60 27.61
C MET A 10 5.25 3.53 26.54
N VAL A 11 5.56 2.28 26.88
CA VAL A 11 5.37 1.12 26.00
C VAL A 11 4.36 0.20 26.66
N TRP A 12 3.25 -0.10 25.98
CA TRP A 12 2.16 -0.92 26.51
C TRP A 12 2.05 -2.24 25.77
N HIS A 13 2.07 -3.34 26.53
CA HIS A 13 2.00 -4.70 26.00
C HIS A 13 0.74 -5.38 26.54
N ILE A 14 -0.17 -5.78 25.64
CA ILE A 14 -1.37 -6.55 25.95
C ILE A 14 -1.20 -7.93 25.31
N GLN A 15 -1.32 -8.99 26.12
CA GLN A 15 -1.24 -10.37 25.67
C GLN A 15 -2.39 -11.20 26.25
N ASP A 16 -3.17 -11.85 25.39
CA ASP A 16 -4.29 -12.71 25.78
C ASP A 16 -4.45 -13.91 24.82
N GLN A 17 -5.00 -15.02 25.27
CA GLN A 17 -5.42 -16.11 24.39
C GLN A 17 -6.67 -15.73 23.60
N ASN A 18 -7.68 -15.19 24.29
CA ASN A 18 -8.97 -14.82 23.70
C ASN A 18 -9.42 -13.50 24.30
N GLY A 19 -9.26 -12.41 23.57
CA GLY A 19 -9.53 -11.12 24.19
C GLY A 19 -9.59 -9.93 23.26
N VAL A 20 -9.99 -8.81 23.83
CA VAL A 20 -10.00 -7.52 23.17
C VAL A 20 -8.99 -6.60 23.85
N GLY A 21 -7.99 -6.14 23.09
CA GLY A 21 -6.99 -5.18 23.55
C GLY A 21 -7.33 -3.77 23.09
N TYR A 22 -7.20 -2.79 23.98
CA TYR A 22 -7.35 -1.37 23.66
C TYR A 22 -6.16 -0.59 24.18
N PHE A 23 -5.61 0.28 23.33
CA PHE A 23 -4.52 1.17 23.68
C PHE A 23 -4.74 2.56 23.06
N GLN A 24 -4.55 3.60 23.87
CA GLN A 24 -4.65 4.99 23.45
C GLN A 24 -3.57 5.84 24.13
N ASP A 25 -2.77 6.56 23.36
CA ASP A 25 -1.75 7.49 23.90
C ASP A 25 -1.47 8.69 22.98
N GLN A 26 -0.86 9.74 23.52
CA GLN A 26 -0.40 10.88 22.73
C GLN A 26 0.96 10.63 22.09
N ASN A 27 1.90 9.99 22.80
CA ASN A 27 3.29 9.83 22.36
C ASN A 27 3.81 8.41 22.67
N GLY A 28 3.08 7.41 22.19
CA GLY A 28 3.17 6.05 22.72
C GLY A 28 3.59 4.96 21.75
N VAL A 29 3.92 3.82 22.35
CA VAL A 29 4.12 2.55 21.65
C VAL A 29 3.12 1.55 22.20
N GLY A 30 2.21 1.09 21.34
CA GLY A 30 1.22 0.07 21.66
C GLY A 30 1.53 -1.25 21.01
N CYS A 31 1.48 -2.34 21.78
CA CYS A 31 1.65 -3.71 21.31
C CYS A 31 0.49 -4.59 21.82
N ILE A 32 -0.30 -5.16 20.91
CA ILE A 32 -1.35 -6.13 21.24
C ILE A 32 -1.04 -7.46 20.54
N GLN A 33 -1.06 -8.56 21.29
CA GLN A 33 -0.82 -9.89 20.75
C GLN A 33 -1.81 -10.89 21.34
N ASN A 34 -2.76 -11.36 20.52
CA ASN A 34 -3.72 -12.39 20.94
C ASN A 34 -3.72 -13.62 20.03
N GLN A 35 -4.07 -14.81 20.52
CA GLN A 35 -4.34 -15.94 19.62
C GLN A 35 -5.62 -15.67 18.82
N ASN A 36 -6.74 -15.50 19.52
CA ASN A 36 -7.99 -15.05 18.92
C ASN A 36 -8.41 -13.71 19.52
N GLY A 37 -8.84 -12.77 18.70
CA GLY A 37 -9.34 -11.53 19.27
C GLY A 37 -9.37 -10.33 18.37
N VAL A 38 -9.53 -9.18 19.03
CA VAL A 38 -9.57 -7.87 18.38
C VAL A 38 -8.61 -6.93 19.09
N GLY A 39 -7.80 -6.19 18.33
CA GLY A 39 -6.89 -5.18 18.86
C GLY A 39 -7.23 -3.79 18.33
N PHE A 40 -7.17 -2.79 19.20
CA PHE A 40 -7.33 -1.39 18.85
C PHE A 40 -6.17 -0.57 19.40
N ILE A 41 -5.48 0.17 18.54
CA ILE A 41 -4.42 1.11 18.90
C ILE A 41 -4.74 2.48 18.31
N GLN A 42 -4.74 3.51 19.14
CA GLN A 42 -4.89 4.90 18.72
C GLN A 42 -3.75 5.76 19.27
N ASN A 43 -2.98 6.43 18.41
CA ASN A 43 -1.97 7.41 18.84
C ASN A 43 -2.09 8.76 18.15
N GLN A 44 -1.67 9.83 18.81
CA GLN A 44 -1.34 11.07 18.09
C GLN A 44 0.01 10.93 17.39
N ASN A 45 1.09 10.74 18.15
CA ASN A 45 2.41 10.43 17.60
C ASN A 45 2.86 9.08 18.13
N GLY A 46 3.17 8.12 17.27
CA GLY A 46 3.57 6.83 17.84
C GLY A 46 3.66 5.65 16.90
N PHE A 47 3.79 4.50 17.54
CA PHE A 47 3.88 3.21 16.91
C PHE A 47 2.80 2.29 17.45
N GLY A 48 2.07 1.63 16.55
CA GLY A 48 1.13 0.58 16.90
C GLY A 48 1.52 -0.74 16.26
N ARG A 49 1.49 -1.83 17.03
CA ARG A 49 1.62 -3.19 16.53
C ARG A 49 0.50 -4.08 17.07
N ILE A 50 -0.17 -4.77 16.16
CA ILE A 50 -1.17 -5.79 16.48
C ILE A 50 -0.76 -7.10 15.83
N GLN A 51 -0.83 -8.19 16.58
CA GLN A 51 -0.57 -9.53 16.07
C GLN A 51 -1.66 -10.52 16.52
N HIS A 52 -2.28 -11.21 15.56
CA HIS A 52 -3.23 -12.29 15.84
C HIS A 52 -2.92 -13.60 15.13
N GLN A 53 -3.37 -14.72 15.71
CA GLN A 53 -3.55 -15.93 14.92
C GLN A 53 -4.85 -15.80 14.10
N ASN A 54 -5.98 -15.61 14.78
CA ASN A 54 -7.27 -15.35 14.16
C ASN A 54 -7.86 -14.06 14.73
N GLY A 55 -8.00 -13.00 13.93
CA GLY A 55 -8.49 -11.76 14.53
C GLY A 55 -8.61 -10.56 13.64
N VAL A 56 -8.92 -9.44 14.29
CA VAL A 56 -9.07 -8.16 13.64
C VAL A 56 -8.21 -7.10 14.35
N GLY A 57 -7.36 -6.42 13.59
CA GLY A 57 -6.55 -5.32 14.10
C GLY A 57 -7.00 -3.97 13.55
N TYR A 58 -7.03 -2.96 14.41
CA TYR A 58 -7.27 -1.57 14.04
C TYR A 58 -6.17 -0.68 14.60
N ILE A 59 -5.50 0.09 13.74
CA ILE A 59 -4.52 1.08 14.14
C ILE A 59 -4.87 2.43 13.54
N GLN A 60 -4.97 3.46 14.37
CA GLN A 60 -5.16 4.83 13.96
C GLN A 60 -4.03 5.72 14.51
N ASN A 61 -3.29 6.41 13.65
CA ASN A 61 -2.32 7.42 14.09
C ASN A 61 -2.54 8.78 13.41
N GLN A 62 -2.26 9.88 14.11
CA GLN A 62 -2.07 11.16 13.39
C GLN A 62 -0.71 11.17 12.69
N ASN A 63 0.38 11.03 13.44
CA ASN A 63 1.73 10.91 12.91
C ASN A 63 2.37 9.61 13.39
N GLY A 64 2.54 8.61 12.53
CA GLY A 64 3.06 7.36 13.06
C GLY A 64 3.15 6.19 12.11
N VAL A 65 3.44 5.04 12.72
CA VAL A 65 3.57 3.77 12.02
C VAL A 65 2.62 2.76 12.63
N GLY A 66 1.84 2.10 11.78
CA GLY A 66 1.00 0.97 12.16
C GLY A 66 1.50 -0.32 11.52
N TYR A 67 1.51 -1.40 12.29
CA TYR A 67 1.80 -2.74 11.82
C TYR A 67 0.74 -3.74 12.30
N ILE A 68 0.11 -4.45 11.37
CA ILE A 68 -0.83 -5.52 11.69
C ILE A 68 -0.38 -6.82 11.03
N GLN A 69 -0.32 -7.89 11.81
CA GLN A 69 -0.03 -9.22 11.30
C GLN A 69 -1.04 -10.25 11.79
N ASN A 70 -1.72 -10.93 10.87
CA ASN A 70 -2.63 -12.03 11.20
C ASN A 70 -2.26 -13.31 10.43
N GLN A 71 -2.51 -14.50 11.00
CA GLN A 71 -2.58 -15.71 10.15
C GLN A 71 -3.89 -15.67 9.36
N ASN A 72 -5.03 -15.66 10.06
CA ASN A 72 -6.34 -15.48 9.45
C ASN A 72 -6.97 -14.21 10.01
N GLY A 73 -7.33 -13.25 9.17
CA GLY A 73 -7.93 -12.04 9.74
C GLY A 73 -8.03 -10.83 8.86
N VAL A 74 -8.35 -9.72 9.52
CA VAL A 74 -8.51 -8.42 8.88
C VAL A 74 -7.64 -7.39 9.59
N GLY A 75 -6.95 -6.57 8.82
CA GLY A 75 -6.19 -5.43 9.32
C GLY A 75 -6.72 -4.13 8.75
N PHE A 76 -6.84 -3.11 9.61
CA PHE A 76 -7.17 -1.75 9.24
C PHE A 76 -6.14 -0.79 9.80
N ILE A 77 -5.53 0.03 8.94
CA ILE A 77 -4.63 1.10 9.35
C ILE A 77 -5.10 2.41 8.76
N GLN A 78 -5.25 3.42 9.59
CA GLN A 78 -5.52 4.79 9.18
C GLN A 78 -4.44 5.72 9.73
N ASN A 79 -3.72 6.44 8.86
CA ASN A 79 -2.82 7.50 9.31
C ASN A 79 -3.15 8.84 8.66
N GLN A 80 -2.94 9.94 9.39
CA GLN A 80 -2.91 11.25 8.73
C GLN A 80 -1.57 11.42 8.00
N ASN A 81 -0.45 11.38 8.73
CA ASN A 81 0.89 11.37 8.18
C ASN A 81 1.62 10.11 8.66
N GLY A 82 1.89 9.14 7.79
CA GLY A 82 2.47 7.92 8.33
C GLY A 82 2.64 6.76 7.38
N VAL A 83 2.97 5.62 7.99
CA VAL A 83 3.20 4.37 7.28
C VAL A 83 2.33 3.27 7.87
N GLY A 84 1.63 2.55 6.99
CA GLY A 84 0.87 1.36 7.34
C GLY A 84 1.48 0.11 6.73
N TYR A 85 1.57 -0.96 7.53
CA TYR A 85 1.97 -2.28 7.10
C TYR A 85 0.94 -3.31 7.55
N ILE A 86 0.42 -4.10 6.60
CA ILE A 86 -0.45 -5.23 6.90
C ILE A 86 0.11 -6.48 6.25
N GLN A 87 0.26 -7.53 7.04
CA GLN A 87 0.62 -8.87 6.56
C GLN A 87 -0.41 -9.90 7.01
N ASN A 88 -1.06 -10.58 6.08
CA ASN A 88 -1.91 -11.73 6.40
C ASN A 88 -1.48 -12.99 5.66
N GLN A 89 -1.69 -14.16 6.26
CA GLN A 89 -1.64 -15.41 5.50
C GLN A 89 -2.93 -15.56 4.68
N ASN A 90 -4.08 -15.60 5.35
CA ASN A 90 -5.39 -15.58 4.73
C ASN A 90 -6.19 -14.39 5.26
N GLY A 91 -6.47 -13.39 4.44
CA GLY A 91 -7.14 -12.22 5.01
C GLY A 91 -7.31 -11.01 4.11
N VAL A 92 -7.72 -9.93 4.76
CA VAL A 92 -7.96 -8.65 4.11
C VAL A 92 -7.19 -7.55 4.82
N GLY A 93 -6.52 -6.70 4.04
CA GLY A 93 -5.85 -5.51 4.53
C GLY A 93 -6.47 -4.25 3.96
N TYR A 94 -6.65 -3.23 4.80
CA TYR A 94 -7.06 -1.89 4.42
C TYR A 94 -6.10 -0.86 5.00
N ILE A 95 -5.54 -0.02 4.14
CA ILE A 95 -4.72 1.11 4.56
C ILE A 95 -5.26 2.39 3.95
N GLN A 96 -5.48 3.39 4.79
CA GLN A 96 -5.84 4.73 4.38
C GLN A 96 -4.82 5.73 4.95
N ASN A 97 -4.18 6.52 4.08
CA ASN A 97 -3.34 7.63 4.52
C ASN A 97 -3.75 8.96 3.89
N GLN A 98 -3.62 10.07 4.63
CA GLN A 98 -3.67 11.39 4.00
C GLN A 98 -2.35 11.67 3.27
N ASN A 99 -1.24 11.68 4.00
CA ASN A 99 0.12 11.78 3.46
C ASN A 99 0.93 10.58 3.94
N GLY A 100 1.22 9.61 3.08
CA GLY A 100 1.88 8.43 3.62
C GLY A 100 2.14 7.29 2.66
N VAL A 101 2.53 6.17 3.26
CA VAL A 101 2.84 4.95 2.53
C VAL A 101 2.06 3.78 3.10
N GLY A 102 1.45 2.99 2.23
CA GLY A 102 0.77 1.75 2.59
C GLY A 102 1.44 0.55 1.95
N TYR A 103 1.61 -0.51 2.73
CA TYR A 103 2.10 -1.80 2.28
C TYR A 103 1.16 -2.91 2.75
N ILE A 104 0.65 -3.71 1.81
CA ILE A 104 -0.15 -4.90 2.12
C ILE A 104 0.49 -6.10 1.45
N GLN A 105 0.72 -7.15 2.24
CA GLN A 105 1.16 -8.45 1.76
C GLN A 105 0.19 -9.53 2.22
N ASN A 106 -0.37 -10.30 1.27
CA ASN A 106 -1.16 -11.49 1.61
C ASN A 106 -0.65 -12.74 0.89
N GLN A 107 -0.77 -13.91 1.52
CA GLN A 107 -0.62 -15.16 0.78
C GLN A 107 -1.88 -15.41 -0.05
N ASN A 108 -3.04 -15.51 0.61
CA ASN A 108 -4.34 -15.62 -0.01
C ASN A 108 -5.23 -14.49 0.51
N GLY A 109 -5.53 -13.48 -0.30
CA GLY A 109 -6.26 -12.35 0.26
C GLY A 109 -6.53 -11.17 -0.63
N VAL A 110 -7.03 -10.12 0.01
CA VAL A 110 -7.37 -8.86 -0.65
C VAL A 110 -6.67 -7.71 0.04
N GLY A 111 -6.10 -6.79 -0.74
CA GLY A 111 -5.50 -5.56 -0.26
C GLY A 111 -6.20 -4.34 -0.85
N PHE A 112 -6.43 -3.34 -0.01
CA PHE A 112 -6.94 -2.03 -0.41
C PHE A 112 -6.06 -0.93 0.18
N ILE A 113 -5.57 -0.03 -0.69
CA ILE A 113 -4.83 1.16 -0.27
C ILE A 113 -5.48 2.39 -0.87
N GLN A 114 -5.76 3.38 -0.02
CA GLN A 114 -6.20 4.70 -0.44
C GLN A 114 -5.26 5.77 0.12
N ASN A 115 -4.67 6.59 -0.74
CA ASN A 115 -3.90 7.77 -0.30
C ASN A 115 -4.37 9.06 -0.97
N GLN A 116 -4.36 10.19 -0.25
CA GLN A 116 -4.43 11.49 -0.92
C GLN A 116 -3.09 11.81 -1.57
N ASN A 117 -2.02 11.91 -0.78
CA ASN A 117 -0.66 12.07 -1.25
C ASN A 117 0.19 10.90 -0.77
N GLY A 118 0.66 10.03 -1.65
CA GLY A 118 1.39 8.88 -1.12
C GLY A 118 1.71 7.76 -2.08
N VAL A 119 2.15 6.66 -1.48
CA VAL A 119 2.51 5.45 -2.22
C VAL A 119 1.79 4.24 -1.64
N GLY A 120 1.23 3.43 -2.53
CA GLY A 120 0.63 2.14 -2.19
C GLY A 120 1.38 0.98 -2.83
N TYR A 121 1.61 -0.07 -2.05
CA TYR A 121 2.18 -1.33 -2.52
C TYR A 121 1.30 -2.50 -2.06
N ILE A 122 0.88 -3.33 -3.00
CA ILE A 122 0.18 -4.59 -2.70
C ILE A 122 0.92 -5.75 -3.34
N GLN A 123 1.21 -6.78 -2.55
CA GLN A 123 1.76 -8.04 -3.02
C GLN A 123 0.88 -9.21 -2.58
N ASN A 124 0.40 -10.03 -3.52
CA ASN A 124 -0.32 -11.27 -3.21
C ASN A 124 0.26 -12.49 -3.94
N GLN A 125 0.19 -13.68 -3.33
CA GLN A 125 0.34 -14.92 -4.11
C GLN A 125 -0.95 -15.21 -4.87
N ASN A 126 -2.06 -15.36 -4.15
CA ASN A 126 -3.39 -15.51 -4.72
C ASN A 126 -4.29 -14.40 -4.18
N GLY A 127 -4.75 -13.49 -5.03
CA GLY A 127 -5.53 -12.39 -4.46
C GLY A 127 -5.90 -11.25 -5.37
N VAL A 128 -6.46 -10.22 -4.74
CA VAL A 128 -6.85 -8.99 -5.41
C VAL A 128 -6.23 -7.78 -4.73
N GLY A 129 -5.67 -6.88 -5.53
CA GLY A 129 -5.15 -5.60 -5.05
C GLY A 129 -5.91 -4.43 -5.65
N TYR A 130 -6.24 -3.45 -4.81
CA TYR A 130 -6.82 -2.18 -5.21
C TYR A 130 -6.01 -1.03 -4.63
N ILE A 131 -5.57 -0.10 -5.48
CA ILE A 131 -4.90 1.13 -5.06
C ILE A 131 -5.59 2.33 -5.67
N GLN A 132 -5.94 3.30 -4.84
CA GLN A 132 -6.44 4.60 -5.27
C GLN A 132 -5.56 5.71 -4.70
N ASN A 133 -5.00 6.57 -5.56
CA ASN A 133 -4.30 7.77 -5.14
C ASN A 133 -4.82 9.04 -5.81
N GLN A 134 -4.85 10.17 -5.10
CA GLN A 134 -5.01 11.48 -5.76
C GLN A 134 -3.69 11.92 -6.39
N ASN A 135 -2.64 12.07 -5.57
CA ASN A 135 -1.28 12.37 -6.02
C ASN A 135 -0.33 11.28 -5.51
N GLY A 136 0.16 10.40 -6.37
CA GLY A 136 0.94 9.30 -5.83
C GLY A 136 1.35 8.21 -6.79
N VAL A 137 1.83 7.12 -6.19
CA VAL A 137 2.25 5.95 -6.93
C VAL A 137 1.58 4.70 -6.40
N GLY A 138 1.06 3.87 -7.30
CA GLY A 138 0.52 2.55 -6.99
C GLY A 138 1.33 1.44 -7.64
N TYR A 139 1.66 0.42 -6.85
CA TYR A 139 2.30 -0.80 -7.31
C TYR A 139 1.51 -2.03 -6.86
N ILE A 140 1.11 -2.87 -7.81
CA ILE A 140 0.47 -4.16 -7.51
C ILE A 140 1.27 -5.28 -8.16
N GLN A 141 1.62 -6.29 -7.34
CA GLN A 141 2.22 -7.52 -7.79
C GLN A 141 1.40 -8.73 -7.33
N ASN A 142 0.93 -9.56 -8.28
CA ASN A 142 0.29 -10.84 -7.95
C ASN A 142 0.97 -12.00 -8.68
N GLN A 143 0.99 -13.20 -8.09
CA GLN A 143 1.25 -14.41 -8.87
C GLN A 143 -0.02 -14.80 -9.64
N ASN A 144 -1.10 -15.11 -8.91
CA ASN A 144 -2.41 -15.40 -9.48
C ASN A 144 -3.43 -14.37 -8.96
N GLY A 145 -4.07 -13.62 -9.85
CA GLY A 145 -5.13 -12.71 -9.41
C GLY A 145 -5.30 -11.44 -10.21
N VAL A 146 -5.85 -10.42 -9.55
CA VAL A 146 -6.30 -9.19 -10.22
C VAL A 146 -5.75 -7.95 -9.52
N GLY A 147 -5.31 -6.98 -10.32
CA GLY A 147 -4.84 -5.69 -9.82
C GLY A 147 -5.61 -4.54 -10.44
N TYR A 148 -5.99 -3.56 -9.62
CA TYR A 148 -6.64 -2.33 -10.05
C TYR A 148 -5.93 -1.12 -9.45
N ILE A 149 -5.52 -0.20 -10.31
CA ILE A 149 -4.92 1.08 -9.89
C ILE A 149 -5.69 2.23 -10.50
N GLN A 150 -6.09 3.18 -9.66
CA GLN A 150 -6.66 4.45 -10.07
C GLN A 150 -5.82 5.61 -9.52
N ASN A 151 -5.25 6.45 -10.38
CA ASN A 151 -4.62 7.70 -9.96
C ASN A 151 -5.19 8.93 -10.69
N GLN A 152 -5.33 10.05 -9.97
CA GLN A 152 -5.57 11.33 -10.64
C GLN A 152 -4.26 11.89 -11.22
N ASN A 153 -3.26 12.14 -10.38
CA ASN A 153 -1.92 12.56 -10.80
C ASN A 153 -0.89 11.56 -10.27
N GLY A 154 -0.21 10.81 -11.13
CA GLY A 154 0.68 9.79 -10.59
C GLY A 154 1.18 8.71 -11.52
N VAL A 155 1.71 7.66 -10.91
CA VAL A 155 2.25 6.49 -11.62
C VAL A 155 1.54 5.22 -11.17
N GLY A 156 1.15 4.38 -12.12
CA GLY A 156 0.57 3.06 -11.86
C GLY A 156 1.41 1.96 -12.47
N TYR A 157 1.73 0.92 -11.68
CA TYR A 157 2.41 -0.27 -12.17
C TYR A 157 1.71 -1.55 -11.71
N ILE A 158 1.42 -2.44 -12.66
CA ILE A 158 0.87 -3.76 -12.37
C ILE A 158 1.74 -4.85 -12.99
N GLN A 159 2.05 -5.86 -12.19
CA GLN A 159 2.69 -7.10 -12.63
C GLN A 159 1.95 -8.30 -12.05
N ASN A 160 1.24 -9.04 -12.90
CA ASN A 160 0.73 -10.37 -12.56
C ASN A 160 1.59 -11.47 -13.24
N GLN A 161 1.50 -12.73 -12.81
CA GLN A 161 1.97 -13.85 -13.62
C GLN A 161 0.80 -14.46 -14.38
N ASN A 162 -0.23 -14.89 -13.65
CA ASN A 162 -1.48 -15.42 -14.17
C ASN A 162 -2.64 -14.55 -13.69
N GLY A 163 -2.97 -13.51 -14.43
CA GLY A 163 -3.91 -12.52 -13.95
C GLY A 163 -4.20 -11.38 -14.90
N VAL A 164 -5.06 -10.47 -14.44
CA VAL A 164 -5.48 -9.30 -15.22
C VAL A 164 -5.18 -8.03 -14.43
N GLY A 165 -4.68 -7.02 -15.13
CA GLY A 165 -4.47 -5.69 -14.56
C GLY A 165 -5.39 -4.66 -15.20
N SER A 166 -5.87 -3.70 -14.42
CA SER A 166 -6.47 -2.48 -14.95
C SER A 166 -5.83 -1.25 -14.32
N ILE A 167 -5.46 -0.28 -15.15
CA ILE A 167 -4.95 1.02 -14.70
C ILE A 167 -5.78 2.12 -15.33
N GLN A 168 -6.30 3.00 -14.49
CA GLN A 168 -6.91 4.27 -14.88
C GLN A 168 -6.06 5.41 -14.32
N ASN A 169 -5.49 6.23 -15.20
CA ASN A 169 -4.76 7.43 -14.81
C ASN A 169 -5.37 8.64 -15.53
N GLN A 170 -5.55 9.75 -14.82
CA GLN A 170 -5.97 11.00 -15.45
C GLN A 170 -4.76 11.75 -16.02
N ASN A 171 -3.78 12.11 -15.19
CA ASN A 171 -2.57 12.82 -15.58
C ASN A 171 -1.33 12.06 -15.07
N GLY A 172 -0.85 11.07 -15.82
CA GLY A 172 0.15 10.17 -15.27
C GLY A 172 0.78 9.18 -16.22
N VAL A 173 1.63 8.31 -15.67
CA VAL A 173 2.32 7.25 -16.39
C VAL A 173 1.80 5.89 -15.93
N CYS A 174 1.59 4.97 -16.87
CA CYS A 174 1.26 3.59 -16.54
C CYS A 174 2.19 2.58 -17.22
N ALA A 175 2.41 1.45 -16.54
CA ALA A 175 3.20 0.34 -17.07
C ALA A 175 2.64 -1.03 -16.63
N SER A 176 2.76 -2.01 -17.52
CA SER A 176 2.30 -3.40 -17.33
C SER A 176 3.36 -4.41 -17.74
N LYS A 177 3.37 -5.58 -17.09
CA LYS A 177 3.97 -6.80 -17.65
C LYS A 177 2.98 -7.90 -18.01
N THR A 178 1.67 -7.61 -17.99
CA THR A 178 0.60 -8.60 -18.21
C THR A 178 -0.49 -8.13 -19.15
N LYS A 179 -1.47 -9.02 -19.41
CA LYS A 179 -2.75 -8.63 -20.01
C LYS A 179 -3.36 -7.49 -19.18
N MET A 180 -3.51 -6.33 -19.81
CA MET A 180 -3.91 -5.10 -19.16
C MET A 180 -5.05 -4.43 -19.92
N VAL A 181 -6.02 -3.89 -19.18
CA VAL A 181 -7.06 -2.97 -19.66
C VAL A 181 -6.69 -1.55 -19.22
N LEU A 182 -6.63 -0.61 -20.17
CA LEU A 182 -6.19 0.78 -19.95
C LEU A 182 -7.30 1.76 -20.31
N ASP A 183 -7.61 2.70 -19.42
CA ASP A 183 -8.46 3.87 -19.68
C ASP A 183 -7.59 5.15 -19.69
N THR A 184 -7.69 5.96 -20.75
CA THR A 184 -6.55 6.70 -21.34
C THR A 184 -6.68 8.21 -21.44
N SER A 185 -7.69 8.86 -20.86
CA SER A 185 -8.02 10.25 -21.25
C SER A 185 -6.87 11.28 -21.29
N LYS A 186 -5.77 11.17 -20.50
CA LYS A 186 -4.48 11.89 -20.70
C LYS A 186 -3.23 11.11 -20.21
N THR A 187 -3.19 9.80 -20.45
CA THR A 187 -2.14 8.92 -19.89
C THR A 187 -0.92 8.75 -20.81
N LYS A 188 0.30 8.76 -20.25
CA LYS A 188 1.52 8.32 -20.94
C LYS A 188 1.74 6.83 -20.69
N MET A 189 1.61 6.00 -21.73
CA MET A 189 1.87 4.56 -21.62
C MET A 189 3.33 4.24 -21.84
N VAL A 190 3.91 3.40 -20.98
CA VAL A 190 5.29 2.90 -21.11
C VAL A 190 5.27 1.40 -21.34
N PHE A 191 5.86 0.97 -22.46
CA PHE A 191 6.01 -0.44 -22.83
C PHE A 191 7.45 -0.90 -22.61
N ALA A 192 7.61 -2.03 -21.91
CA ALA A 192 8.90 -2.71 -21.79
C ALA A 192 8.90 -3.92 -22.73
N HIS A 193 9.75 -3.91 -23.76
CA HIS A 193 9.90 -5.03 -24.70
C HIS A 193 11.27 -5.72 -24.45
N PRO A 194 11.39 -7.06 -24.58
CA PRO A 194 12.64 -7.77 -24.24
C PRO A 194 13.87 -7.31 -25.05
N LYS A 195 13.67 -6.66 -26.20
CA LYS A 195 14.72 -6.18 -27.11
C LYS A 195 14.80 -4.65 -27.25
N LEU A 196 13.89 -3.89 -26.61
CA LEU A 196 13.88 -2.42 -26.65
C LEU A 196 13.76 -1.86 -25.23
N LYS A 197 14.73 -1.04 -24.83
CA LYS A 197 14.70 -0.31 -23.56
C LYS A 197 13.73 0.87 -23.70
N TRP A 198 12.59 0.76 -23.00
CA TRP A 198 11.60 1.81 -22.68
C TRP A 198 11.10 2.65 -23.87
N CYS A 199 9.90 2.35 -24.37
CA CYS A 199 9.19 3.19 -25.34
C CYS A 199 7.95 3.80 -24.66
N TRP A 200 7.72 5.11 -24.85
CA TRP A 200 6.47 5.74 -24.43
C TRP A 200 5.63 6.20 -25.62
N ARG A 201 4.31 6.22 -25.43
CA ARG A 201 3.35 6.82 -26.37
C ARG A 201 2.47 7.80 -25.62
N THR A 202 2.44 9.05 -26.08
CA THR A 202 1.52 10.11 -25.63
C THR A 202 0.30 10.18 -26.55
N GLN A 203 -0.86 10.56 -26.04
CA GLN A 203 -2.11 10.66 -26.84
C GLN A 203 -2.17 11.96 -27.67
N ASP A 204 -1.37 12.95 -27.27
CA ASP A 204 -1.51 14.36 -27.59
C ASP A 204 -0.46 14.87 -28.60
N GLN A 205 0.50 14.03 -28.98
CA GLN A 205 1.43 14.29 -30.08
C GLN A 205 1.73 12.97 -30.78
N ASN A 206 1.70 12.95 -32.11
CA ASN A 206 2.06 11.81 -32.97
C ASN A 206 3.54 11.35 -32.83
N GLY A 207 4.24 11.73 -31.75
CA GLY A 207 5.61 11.36 -31.44
C GLY A 207 5.67 10.03 -30.70
N VAL A 208 6.09 8.97 -31.39
CA VAL A 208 6.68 7.81 -30.72
C VAL A 208 8.13 8.18 -30.41
N GLY A 209 8.40 8.58 -29.17
CA GLY A 209 9.76 8.83 -28.70
C GLY A 209 10.41 7.54 -28.20
N CYS A 210 11.52 7.15 -28.82
CA CYS A 210 12.39 6.07 -28.34
C CYS A 210 13.72 6.70 -27.91
N ILE A 211 14.11 6.61 -26.63
CA ILE A 211 15.48 6.96 -26.23
C ILE A 211 16.39 5.77 -26.53
N GLN A 212 17.22 5.89 -27.58
CA GLN A 212 18.44 5.10 -27.69
C GLN A 212 19.58 5.81 -26.95
N ASN A 213 20.28 5.09 -26.09
CA ASN A 213 21.60 5.46 -25.59
C ASN A 213 22.52 4.33 -26.12
N GLN A 214 23.53 4.51 -26.97
CA GLN A 214 24.41 5.66 -27.19
C GLN A 214 24.98 5.56 -28.62
N ASN A 215 24.67 6.53 -29.48
CA ASN A 215 25.41 7.03 -30.67
C ASN A 215 24.43 7.73 -31.59
N GLY A 216 24.10 8.98 -31.30
CA GLY A 216 23.31 9.82 -32.20
C GLY A 216 22.18 10.53 -31.49
N ILE A 217 22.37 11.84 -31.35
CA ILE A 217 21.38 12.82 -30.92
C ILE A 217 20.15 12.71 -31.82
N GLY A 218 18.97 12.62 -31.22
CA GLY A 218 17.70 12.71 -31.95
C GLY A 218 16.69 13.46 -31.08
N HIS A 219 16.55 14.75 -31.34
CA HIS A 219 15.38 15.53 -30.93
C HIS A 219 14.15 14.99 -31.64
N ILE A 220 13.04 14.87 -30.89
CA ILE A 220 11.67 15.10 -31.36
C ILE A 220 10.96 15.86 -30.24
#